data_AF-A0A5S3TNU7-F1
#
_entry.id   AF-A0A5S3TNU7-F1
#
_cell.length_a   1.000
_cell.length_b   1.000
_cell.length_c   1.000
_cell.angle_alpha   90.00
_cell.angle_beta   90.00
_cell.angle_gamma   90.00
#
_symmetry.space_group_name_H-M   'P 1'
#
loop_
_entity.id
_entity.type
_entity.pdbx_description
1 polymer ?
#
loop_
_entity_poly.entity_id
_entity_poly.type
_entity_poly.pdbx_seq_one_letter_code
_entity_poly.pdbx_strand_id
1 'polypeptide(L)' 'MYICLCHGVTDKKIEQTIDDGAMTMRDLSKELQVGSQCGKCCGCCKKILNRKLIEIADITEQVA' A
#
# COMPACT_ATOMS: atom_id res chain seq x y z
N MET A 1 10.73 2.87 -5.92
CA MET A 1 11.56 3.02 -4.70
C MET A 1 11.31 1.86 -3.74
N TYR A 2 12.34 1.36 -3.04
CA TYR A 2 12.13 0.41 -1.93
C TYR A 2 11.52 1.12 -0.72
N ILE A 3 10.40 0.62 -0.23
CA ILE A 3 9.67 1.15 0.92
C ILE A 3 9.97 0.31 2.17
N CYS A 4 10.00 -1.01 2.03
CA CYS A 4 10.38 -1.93 3.11
C CYS A 4 11.66 -2.66 2.75
N LEU A 5 12.77 -2.30 3.40
CA LEU A 5 14.06 -2.96 3.21
C LEU A 5 14.10 -4.36 3.83
N CYS A 6 13.38 -4.57 4.93
CA CYS A 6 13.26 -5.85 5.63
C CYS A 6 12.76 -6.99 4.74
N HIS A 7 11.80 -6.69 3.88
CA HIS A 7 11.10 -7.66 3.03
C HIS A 7 11.26 -7.37 1.53
N GLY A 8 12.15 -6.43 1.16
CA GLY A 8 12.39 -6.08 -0.24
C GLY A 8 11.16 -5.56 -0.99
N VAL A 9 10.28 -4.80 -0.32
CA VAL A 9 9.02 -4.33 -0.92
C VAL A 9 9.19 -2.95 -1.53
N THR A 10 8.80 -2.80 -2.79
CA THR A 10 8.80 -1.53 -3.53
C THR A 10 7.46 -0.82 -3.49
N ASP A 11 7.47 0.48 -3.77
CA ASP A 11 6.28 1.30 -4.00
C ASP A 11 5.34 0.67 -5.05
N LYS A 12 5.88 0.27 -6.20
CA LYS A 12 5.11 -0.39 -7.27
C LYS A 12 4.42 -1.66 -6.79
N LYS A 13 5.09 -2.45 -5.94
CA LYS A 13 4.49 -3.67 -5.40
C LYS A 13 3.34 -3.37 -4.44
N ILE A 14 3.48 -2.31 -3.64
CA ILE A 14 2.39 -1.83 -2.76
C ILE A 14 1.22 -1.34 -3.60
N GLU A 15 1.46 -0.48 -4.59
CA GLU A 15 0.43 0.05 -5.49
C GLU A 15 -0.31 -1.07 -6.23
N GLN A 16 0.41 -2.05 -6.78
CA GLN A 16 -0.19 -3.21 -7.41
C GLN A 16 -1.06 -4.02 -6.43
N THR A 17 -0.61 -4.22 -5.19
CA THR A 17 -1.38 -4.97 -4.20
C THR A 17 -2.67 -4.24 -3.81
N ILE A 18 -2.67 -2.90 -3.83
CA ILE A 18 -3.87 -2.08 -3.65
C ILE A 18 -4.80 -2.22 -4.85
N ASP A 19 -4.26 -2.17 -6.07
CA ASP A 19 -5.03 -2.38 -7.31
C ASP A 19 -5.64 -3.79 -7.38
N ASP A 20 -4.99 -4.78 -6.77
CA ASP A 20 -5.48 -6.15 -6.60
C ASP A 20 -6.54 -6.27 -5.45
N GLY A 21 -6.86 -5.17 -4.76
CA GLY A 21 -7.96 -5.08 -3.79
C GLY A 21 -7.57 -4.90 -2.32
N ALA A 22 -6.29 -4.69 -1.99
CA ALA A 22 -5.89 -4.40 -0.62
C ALA A 22 -6.30 -2.97 -0.21
N MET A 23 -7.18 -2.84 0.78
CA MET A 23 -7.73 -1.55 1.21
C MET A 23 -7.21 -1.08 2.57
N THR A 24 -6.46 -1.92 3.29
CA THR A 24 -5.95 -1.59 4.62
C THR A 24 -4.47 -1.91 4.81
N MET A 25 -3.84 -1.27 5.80
CA MET A 25 -2.48 -1.64 6.21
C MET A 25 -2.38 -3.10 6.69
N ARG A 26 -3.48 -3.67 7.21
CA ARG A 26 -3.52 -5.07 7.61
C ARG A 26 -3.42 -5.98 6.38
N ASP A 27 -4.12 -5.63 5.30
CA ASP A 27 -4.05 -6.37 4.04
C ASP A 27 -2.65 -6.28 3.45
N LEU A 28 -2.06 -5.08 3.37
CA LEU A 28 -0.68 -4.91 2.92
C LEU A 28 0.32 -5.71 3.78
N SER A 29 0.14 -5.73 5.10
CA SER A 29 1.01 -6.51 5.98
C SER A 29 0.85 -8.01 5.76
N LYS A 30 -0.38 -8.49 5.54
CA LYS A 30 -0.66 -9.90 5.25
C LYS A 30 -0.01 -10.35 3.94
N GLU A 31 -0.18 -9.57 2.87
CA GLU A 31 0.27 -9.93 1.52
C GLU A 31 1.77 -9.69 1.30
N LEU A 32 2.32 -8.61 1.86
CA LEU A 32 3.70 -8.16 1.57
C LEU A 32 4.65 -8.23 2.77
N GLN A 33 4.16 -8.65 3.94
CA GLN A 33 4.91 -8.63 5.21
C GLN A 33 5.40 -7.24 5.62
N VAL A 34 4.89 -6.16 5.02
CA VAL A 34 5.30 -4.81 5.41
C VAL A 34 4.92 -4.54 6.86
N GLY A 35 5.85 -3.95 7.60
CA GLY A 35 5.68 -3.60 9.01
C GLY A 35 5.83 -4.75 10.00
N SER A 36 6.07 -6.00 9.56
CA SER A 36 6.16 -7.15 10.48
C SER A 36 7.54 -7.33 11.14
N GLN A 37 8.60 -6.70 10.62
CA GLN A 37 9.94 -6.72 11.24
C GLN A 37 10.24 -5.44 12.06
N CYS A 38 10.86 -4.41 11.46
CA CYS A 38 11.29 -3.22 12.21
C CYS A 38 10.26 -2.09 12.26
N GLY A 39 9.15 -2.19 11.51
CA GLY A 39 8.08 -1.19 11.47
C GLY A 39 8.39 0.16 10.80
N LYS A 40 9.64 0.45 10.43
CA LYS A 40 10.05 1.76 9.89
C LYS A 40 9.35 2.15 8.58
N CYS A 41 8.93 1.16 7.78
CA CYS A 41 8.22 1.39 6.52
C CYS A 41 6.75 1.81 6.72
N CYS A 42 6.15 1.56 7.90
CA CYS A 42 4.70 1.70 8.12
C CYS A 42 4.17 3.10 7.79
N GLY A 43 4.90 4.16 8.15
CA GLY A 43 4.51 5.53 7.83
C GLY A 43 4.49 5.82 6.33
N CYS A 44 5.46 5.27 5.59
CA CYS A 44 5.54 5.44 4.15
C CYS A 44 4.46 4.60 3.42
N CYS A 45 4.28 3.34 3.82
CA CYS A 45 3.21 2.48 3.29
C CYS A 45 1.82 3.13 3.49
N LYS A 46 1.53 3.69 4.67
CA LYS A 46 0.26 4.40 4.94
C LYS A 46 0.02 5.57 4.00
N LYS A 47 1.06 6.35 3.69
CA LYS A 47 0.94 7.48 2.75
C LYS A 47 0.58 7.02 1.34
N ILE A 48 1.25 5.96 0.86
CA ILE A 48 0.96 5.38 -0.46
C ILE A 48 -0.46 4.82 -0.49
N LEU A 49 -0.85 4.06 0.54
CA LEU A 49 -2.19 3.50 0.67
C LEU A 49 -3.26 4.58 0.61
N ASN A 50 -3.18 5.59 1.49
CA ASN A 50 -4.18 6.65 1.53
C ASN A 50 -4.27 7.43 0.22
N ARG A 51 -3.12 7.74 -0.40
CA ARG A 51 -3.09 8.43 -1.70
C ARG A 51 -3.82 7.61 -2.77
N LYS A 52 -3.48 6.33 -2.91
CA LYS A 52 -4.12 5.45 -3.92
C LYS A 52 -5.60 5.24 -3.65
N LEU A 53 -6.03 5.13 -2.39
CA LEU A 53 -7.45 4.99 -2.07
C LEU A 53 -8.26 6.25 -2.42
N ILE A 54 -7.68 7.45 -2.24
CA ILE A 54 -8.30 8.70 -2.70
C ILE A 54 -8.40 8.71 -4.22
N GLU A 55 -7.32 8.38 -4.93
CA GLU A 55 -7.33 8.29 -6.40
C GLU A 55 -8.40 7.30 -6.91
N ILE A 56 -8.54 6.14 -6.27
CA ILE A 56 -9.57 5.14 -6.61
C ILE A 56 -10.96 5.71 -6.35
N ALA A 57 -11.19 6.36 -5.21
CA ALA A 57 -12.47 6.98 -4.88
C ALA A 57 -12.88 8.05 -5.91
N ASP A 58 -11.96 8.95 -6.25
CA ASP A 58 -12.19 9.99 -7.25
C ASP A 58 -12.56 9.41 -8.62
N ILE A 59 -11.90 8.31 -9.03
CA ILE A 59 -12.21 7.61 -10.29
C ILE A 59 -13.61 6.99 -10.24
N THR A 60 -13.99 6.38 -9.11
CA THR A 60 -15.32 5.77 -8.97
C THR A 60 -16.44 6.79 -9.08
N GLU A 61 -16.24 8.03 -8.62
CA GLU A 61 -17.22 9.11 -8.76
C GLU A 61 -17.38 9.60 -10.21
N GLN A 62 -16.34 9.53 -11.03
CA GLN A 62 -16.38 10.00 -12.42
C GLN A 62 -17.12 9.05 -13.38
N VAL A 63 -17.26 7.78 -13.00
CA VAL A 63 -17.89 6.73 -13.81
C VAL A 63 -19.24 6.26 -13.26
N ALA A 64 -19.67 6.81 -12.13
CA ALA A 64 -20.99 6.59 -11.51
C ALA A 64 -22.05 7.55 -12.06
#